data_AF-A0A1I4GYA3-F1
#
_entry.id   AF-A0A1I4GYA3-F1
#
_cell.length_a   1.000
_cell.length_b   1.000
_cell.length_c   1.000
_cell.angle_alpha   90.00
_cell.angle_beta   90.00
_cell.angle_gamma   90.00
#
_symmetry.space_group_name_H-M   'P 1'
#
loop_
_entity.id
_entity.type
_entity.pdbx_description
1 polymer ?
#
loop_
_entity_poly.entity_id
_entity_poly.type
_entity_poly.pdbx_seq_one_letter_code
_entity_poly.pdbx_strand_id
1 'polypeptide(L)'
;MMMTERDMNDLDQLLNAAQRTAVPASDDLMARVLADAAALQPAPGTIKPQQRASRIGWLRDLIGGWPAWSGVLAAGLTGLWVGVAPPAGVESFAATMIGTTQSVTFLPETDLMLFEDPTDG
;
A
#
# COMPACT_ATOMS: atom_id res chain seq x y z
N MET A 1 -8.10 -2.06 10.31
CA MET A 1 -8.02 -3.42 10.88
C MET A 1 -6.54 -3.69 11.09
N MET A 2 -6.06 -3.48 12.31
CA MET A 2 -4.64 -3.59 12.66
C MET A 2 -4.36 -5.09 12.76
N MET A 3 -3.63 -5.65 11.79
CA MET A 3 -2.97 -6.94 12.00
C MET A 3 -1.95 -6.63 13.09
N THR A 4 -2.28 -6.99 14.32
CA THR A 4 -1.50 -6.53 15.48
C THR A 4 -0.12 -7.17 15.42
N GLU A 5 0.94 -6.51 15.93
CA GLU A 5 2.28 -7.15 16.05
C GLU A 5 2.22 -8.55 16.66
N ARG A 6 1.21 -8.77 17.51
CA ARG A 6 0.88 -10.07 18.11
C ARG A 6 0.58 -11.14 17.06
N ASP A 7 -0.24 -10.82 16.06
CA ASP A 7 -0.62 -11.76 15.00
C ASP A 7 0.58 -12.12 14.11
N MET A 8 1.49 -11.17 13.86
CA MET A 8 2.74 -11.44 13.13
C MET A 8 3.71 -12.30 13.94
N ASN A 9 3.87 -11.99 15.24
CA ASN A 9 4.72 -12.77 16.13
C ASN A 9 4.17 -14.20 16.36
N ASP A 10 2.85 -14.33 16.47
CA ASP A 10 2.19 -15.64 16.57
C ASP A 10 2.40 -16.45 15.27
N LEU A 11 2.31 -15.82 14.10
CA LEU A 11 2.62 -16.46 12.83
C LEU A 11 4.09 -16.89 12.74
N ASP A 12 5.03 -16.01 13.10
CA ASP A 12 6.46 -16.31 13.09
C ASP A 12 6.82 -17.46 14.04
N GLN A 13 6.15 -17.55 15.19
CA GLN A 13 6.31 -18.67 16.12
C GLN A 13 5.78 -19.98 15.52
N LEU A 14 4.60 -19.96 14.89
CA LEU A 14 4.04 -21.14 14.21
C LEU A 14 4.94 -21.62 13.06
N LEU A 15 5.49 -20.70 12.28
CA LEU A 15 6.41 -21.02 11.18
C LEU A 15 7.74 -21.59 11.70
N ASN A 16 8.31 -21.01 12.77
CA ASN A 16 9.51 -21.54 13.41
C ASN A 16 9.30 -22.94 13.98
N ALA A 17 8.14 -23.19 14.60
CA ALA A 17 7.78 -24.51 15.09
C ALA A 17 7.68 -25.52 13.93
N ALA A 18 6.99 -25.15 12.85
CA ALA A 18 6.83 -26.00 11.67
C ALA A 18 8.17 -26.37 11.01
N GLN A 19 9.12 -25.43 10.92
CA GLN A 19 10.45 -25.69 10.36
C GLN A 19 11.24 -26.72 11.17
N ARG A 20 11.16 -26.65 12.51
CA ARG A 20 11.87 -27.57 13.40
C ARG A 20 11.31 -29.00 13.35
N THR A 21 10.03 -29.15 13.00
CA THR A 21 9.33 -30.43 12.90
C THR A 21 9.18 -30.92 11.46
N ALA A 22 9.77 -30.23 10.49
CA ALA A 22 9.61 -30.57 9.08
C ALA A 22 10.26 -31.94 8.80
N VAL A 23 9.43 -32.89 8.38
CA VAL A 23 9.91 -34.16 7.82
C VAL A 23 10.30 -33.89 6.37
N PRO A 24 11.52 -34.28 5.94
CA PRO A 24 11.91 -34.11 4.54
C PRO A 24 10.96 -34.88 3.62
N ALA A 25 10.60 -34.26 2.50
CA ALA A 25 9.86 -34.94 1.45
C ALA A 25 10.67 -36.15 0.94
N SER A 26 9.99 -37.21 0.51
CA SER A 26 10.67 -38.35 -0.10
C SER A 26 11.34 -37.94 -1.41
N ASP A 27 12.49 -38.56 -1.72
CA ASP A 27 13.26 -38.25 -2.93
C ASP A 27 12.45 -38.45 -4.21
N ASP A 28 11.59 -39.48 -4.24
CA ASP A 28 10.70 -39.74 -5.38
C ASP A 28 9.67 -38.62 -5.59
N LEU A 29 9.07 -38.12 -4.50
CA LEU A 29 8.15 -36.99 -4.56
C LEU A 29 8.88 -35.73 -5.05
N MET A 30 10.08 -35.48 -4.51
CA MET A 30 10.88 -34.33 -4.91
C MET A 30 11.28 -34.40 -6.39
N ALA A 31 11.70 -35.57 -6.86
CA ALA A 31 12.03 -35.79 -8.27
C ALA A 31 10.84 -35.51 -9.20
N ARG A 32 9.64 -35.95 -8.81
CA ARG A 32 8.41 -35.68 -9.57
C ARG A 32 8.02 -34.21 -9.56
N VAL A 33 8.10 -33.54 -8.41
CA VAL A 33 7.83 -32.10 -8.29
C VAL A 33 8.80 -31.30 -9.15
N LEU A 34 10.09 -31.64 -9.13
CA LEU A 34 11.10 -30.96 -9.94
C LEU A 34 10.90 -31.21 -11.44
N ALA A 35 10.52 -32.42 -11.84
CA ALA A 35 10.20 -32.72 -13.24
C ALA A 35 8.99 -31.94 -13.74
N ASP A 36 7.94 -31.83 -12.91
CA ASP A 36 6.72 -31.08 -13.25
C ASP A 36 7.00 -29.57 -13.30
N ALA A 37 7.76 -29.05 -12.32
CA ALA A 37 8.21 -27.67 -12.32
C ALA A 37 9.05 -27.33 -13.56
N ALA A 38 9.95 -28.24 -13.98
CA ALA A 38 10.74 -28.06 -15.19
C ALA A 38 9.89 -28.07 -16.47
N ALA A 39 8.84 -28.90 -16.52
CA ALA A 39 7.91 -28.96 -17.64
C ALA A 39 7.02 -27.70 -17.75
N LEU A 40 6.64 -27.13 -16.60
CA LEU A 40 5.84 -25.90 -16.50
C LEU A 40 6.70 -24.63 -16.51
N GLN A 41 8.02 -24.76 -16.41
CA GLN A 41 8.91 -23.62 -16.39
C GLN A 41 8.75 -22.89 -17.72
N PRO A 42 8.43 -21.59 -17.71
CA PRO A 42 8.42 -20.81 -18.94
C PRO A 42 9.79 -20.97 -19.58
N ALA A 43 9.83 -21.43 -20.83
CA ALA A 43 11.07 -21.41 -21.59
C ALA A 43 11.66 -20.00 -21.47
N PRO A 44 12.98 -19.84 -21.23
CA PRO A 44 13.60 -18.53 -21.23
C PRO A 44 13.18 -17.84 -22.51
N GLY A 45 12.27 -16.87 -22.39
CA GLY A 45 11.69 -16.24 -23.55
C GLY A 45 12.85 -15.64 -24.29
N THR A 46 13.06 -16.05 -25.55
CA THR A 46 13.87 -15.24 -26.46
C THR A 46 13.29 -13.85 -26.33
N ILE A 47 14.09 -12.88 -25.88
CA ILE A 47 13.65 -11.50 -25.74
C ILE A 47 13.23 -11.06 -27.14
N LYS A 48 11.96 -11.25 -27.48
CA LYS A 48 11.38 -10.69 -28.69
C LYS A 48 11.52 -9.19 -28.50
N PRO A 49 12.07 -8.44 -29.47
CA PRO A 49 12.09 -7.00 -29.36
C PRO A 49 10.65 -6.56 -29.12
N GLN A 50 10.38 -6.07 -27.91
CA GLN A 50 9.05 -5.66 -27.52
C GLN A 50 8.61 -4.60 -28.53
N GLN A 51 7.52 -4.88 -29.25
CA GLN A 51 6.87 -3.86 -30.07
C GLN A 51 6.61 -2.66 -29.17
N ARG A 52 7.35 -1.56 -29.39
CA ARG A 52 7.34 -0.29 -28.64
C ARG A 52 6.39 -0.34 -27.46
N ALA A 53 6.88 -0.87 -26.34
CA ALA A 53 6.08 -0.99 -25.13
C ALA A 53 5.44 0.38 -24.86
N SER A 54 4.13 0.40 -24.61
CA SER A 54 3.43 1.57 -24.08
C SER A 54 4.28 2.19 -22.97
N ARG A 55 4.26 3.52 -22.79
CA ARG A 55 5.04 4.22 -21.74
C ARG A 55 4.78 3.71 -20.32
N ILE A 56 3.82 2.80 -20.13
CA ILE A 56 3.45 2.16 -18.87
C ILE A 56 3.83 0.65 -18.86
N GLY A 57 4.04 0.05 -20.04
CA GLY A 57 4.42 -1.36 -20.19
C GLY A 57 5.80 -1.66 -19.63
N TRP A 58 6.79 -0.79 -19.87
CA TRP A 58 8.14 -0.93 -19.30
C TRP A 58 8.13 -0.92 -17.76
N LEU A 59 7.21 -0.17 -17.15
CA LEU A 59 7.05 -0.12 -15.69
C LEU A 59 6.52 -1.45 -15.14
N ARG A 60 5.62 -2.13 -15.87
CA ARG A 60 5.11 -3.45 -15.47
C ARG A 60 6.20 -4.52 -15.50
N ASP A 61 7.07 -4.46 -16.50
CA ASP A 61 8.18 -5.40 -16.64
C ASP A 61 9.29 -5.14 -15.61
N LEU A 62 9.56 -3.88 -15.25
CA LEU A 62 10.53 -3.52 -14.22
C LEU A 62 10.07 -3.90 -12.81
N ILE A 63 8.78 -3.78 -12.52
CA ILE A 63 8.22 -3.89 -11.17
C ILE A 63 7.80 -5.35 -10.85
N GLY A 64 7.93 -6.30 -11.79
CA GLY A 64 7.81 -7.73 -11.48
C GLY A 64 6.38 -8.27 -11.37
N GLY A 65 5.42 -7.62 -12.07
CA GLY A 65 4.05 -8.11 -12.20
C GLY A 65 3.04 -7.52 -11.20
N TRP A 66 1.88 -8.17 -11.09
CA TRP A 66 0.71 -7.71 -10.32
C TRP A 66 0.96 -7.45 -8.81
N PRO A 67 1.80 -8.22 -8.09
CA PRO A 67 2.02 -7.99 -6.66
C PRO A 67 2.57 -6.60 -6.37
N ALA A 68 3.47 -6.09 -7.21
CA ALA A 68 4.09 -4.82 -6.94
C ALA A 68 3.20 -3.61 -7.27
N TRP A 69 2.23 -3.77 -8.19
CA TRP A 69 1.14 -2.78 -8.36
C TRP A 69 0.24 -2.70 -7.13
N SER A 70 -0.01 -3.83 -6.46
CA SER A 70 -0.78 -3.83 -5.22
C SER A 70 -0.10 -3.04 -4.10
N GLY A 71 1.24 -3.11 -4.02
CA GLY A 71 2.03 -2.30 -3.09
C GLY A 71 1.94 -0.81 -3.36
N VAL A 72 2.01 -0.39 -4.64
CA VAL A 72 1.88 1.03 -5.02
C VAL A 72 0.48 1.56 -4.69
N LEU A 73 -0.57 0.79 -4.99
CA LEU A 73 -1.94 1.16 -4.62
C LEU A 73 -2.11 1.25 -3.10
N ALA A 74 -1.59 0.27 -2.36
CA ALA A 74 -1.62 0.27 -0.90
C ALA A 74 -0.87 1.48 -0.31
N ALA A 75 0.30 1.82 -0.85
CA ALA A 75 1.06 3.00 -0.45
C ALA A 75 0.30 4.30 -0.74
N GLY A 76 -0.36 4.40 -1.90
CA GLY A 76 -1.21 5.54 -2.25
C GLY A 76 -2.41 5.70 -1.31
N LEU A 77 -3.12 4.62 -1.02
CA LEU A 77 -4.23 4.61 -0.06
C LEU A 77 -3.76 4.96 1.36
N THR A 78 -2.59 4.48 1.76
CA THR A 78 -1.98 4.81 3.06
C THR A 78 -1.65 6.30 3.14
N GLY A 79 -1.06 6.88 2.09
CA GLY A 79 -0.81 8.31 2.00
C GLY A 79 -2.09 9.14 2.07
N LEU A 80 -3.14 8.71 1.37
CA LEU A 80 -4.46 9.36 1.42
C LEU A 80 -5.07 9.31 2.82
N TRP A 81 -5.01 8.15 3.49
CA TRP A 81 -5.49 7.99 4.86
C TRP A 81 -4.79 8.94 5.83
N VAL A 82 -3.46 9.01 5.76
CA VAL A 82 -2.64 9.90 6.61
C VAL A 82 -2.91 11.37 6.30
N GLY A 83 -3.19 11.74 5.04
CA GLY A 83 -3.53 13.11 4.67
C GLY A 83 -4.90 13.57 5.18
N VAL A 84 -5.89 12.68 5.21
CA VAL A 84 -7.25 13.00 5.68
C VAL A 84 -7.32 13.10 7.21
N ALA A 85 -6.58 12.26 7.93
CA ALA A 85 -6.51 12.26 9.39
C ALA A 85 -5.05 12.32 9.85
N PRO A 86 -4.41 13.51 9.80
CA PRO A 86 -3.02 13.66 10.21
C PRO A 86 -2.84 13.30 11.70
N PRO A 87 -1.92 12.39 12.04
CA PRO A 87 -1.51 12.20 13.42
C PRO A 87 -0.89 13.49 13.97
N ALA A 88 -1.05 13.77 15.28
CA ALA A 88 -0.54 15.00 15.92
C ALA A 88 0.97 15.27 15.66
N GLY A 89 1.76 14.21 15.50
CA GLY A 89 3.18 14.33 15.14
C GLY A 89 3.41 14.94 13.74
N VAL A 90 2.55 14.62 12.77
CA VAL A 90 2.64 15.11 11.39
C VAL A 90 2.19 16.58 11.29
N GLU A 91 1.17 16.98 12.06
CA GLU A 91 0.77 18.39 12.17
C GLU A 91 1.88 19.25 12.76
N SER A 92 2.53 18.79 13.84
CA SER A 92 3.62 19.54 14.48
C SER A 92 4.83 19.73 13.54
N PHE A 93 5.17 18.69 12.76
CA PHE A 93 6.20 18.76 11.73
C PHE A 93 5.82 19.71 10.59
N ALA A 94 4.60 19.59 10.06
CA ALA A 94 4.10 20.46 9.01
C ALA A 94 4.05 21.93 9.44
N ALA A 95 3.61 22.20 10.67
CA ALA A 95 3.61 23.54 11.25
C ALA A 95 5.02 24.14 11.34
N THR A 96 6.03 23.31 11.62
CA THR A 96 7.44 23.74 11.70
C THR A 96 8.05 24.01 10.32
N MET A 97 7.68 23.21 9.31
CA MET A 97 8.27 23.28 7.96
C MET A 97 7.56 24.27 7.03
N ILE A 98 6.22 24.32 7.09
CA ILE A 98 5.35 25.03 6.13
C ILE A 98 4.62 26.20 6.81
N GLY A 99 4.53 26.19 8.14
CA GLY A 99 3.80 27.18 8.94
C GLY A 99 2.44 26.66 9.39
N THR A 100 1.84 27.33 10.39
CA THR A 100 0.52 26.98 10.92
C THR A 100 -0.60 27.45 10.00
N THR A 101 -1.53 26.56 9.67
CA THR A 101 -2.77 26.92 8.98
C THR A 101 -3.65 27.75 9.91
N GLN A 102 -4.03 28.95 9.48
CA GLN A 102 -5.05 29.75 10.14
C GLN A 102 -6.29 29.78 9.27
N SER A 103 -7.42 29.33 9.80
CA SER A 103 -8.72 29.52 9.16
C SER A 103 -9.13 30.98 9.31
N VAL A 104 -9.14 31.71 8.19
CA VAL A 104 -9.69 33.07 8.14
C VAL A 104 -11.15 32.96 7.73
N THR A 105 -12.04 33.24 8.68
CA THR A 105 -13.48 33.30 8.40
C THR A 105 -13.78 34.62 7.68
N PHE A 106 -14.17 34.53 6.41
CA PHE A 106 -14.46 35.69 5.57
C PHE A 106 -15.86 36.28 5.74
N LEU A 107 -16.76 35.54 6.41
CA LEU A 107 -18.12 35.97 6.76
C LEU A 107 -18.30 35.76 8.26
N PRO A 108 -17.89 36.73 9.11
CA PRO A 108 -18.14 36.63 10.53
C PRO A 108 -19.66 36.63 10.77
N GLU A 109 -20.13 35.90 11.78
CA GLU A 109 -21.57 35.85 12.13
C GLU A 109 -22.17 37.23 12.43
N THR A 110 -21.32 38.22 12.70
CA THR A 110 -21.69 39.62 12.84
C THR A 110 -22.24 40.23 11.55
N ASP A 111 -21.77 39.79 10.37
CA ASP A 111 -22.28 40.25 9.08
C ASP A 111 -23.61 39.56 8.76
N LEU A 112 -23.78 38.29 9.13
CA LEU A 112 -25.06 37.56 8.99
C LEU A 112 -26.17 38.20 9.83
N MET A 113 -25.85 38.68 11.04
CA MET A 113 -26.80 39.45 11.88
C MET A 113 -27.08 40.88 11.38
N LEU A 114 -26.30 41.40 10.43
CA LEU A 114 -26.55 42.72 9.81
C LEU A 114 -27.50 42.63 8.62
N PHE A 115 -27.55 41.48 7.92
CA PHE A 115 -28.47 41.21 6.81
C PHE A 115 -29.82 40.65 7.26
N GLU A 116 -29.91 40.14 8.49
CA GLU A 116 -31.18 39.86 9.16
C GLU A 116 -31.74 41.18 9.68
N ASP A 117 -32.29 41.97 8.77
CA ASP A 117 -33.15 43.10 9.11
C ASP A 117 -34.31 42.55 9.95
N PRO A 118 -34.52 42.98 11.20
CA PRO A 118 -35.64 42.57 12.04
C PRO A 118 -37.00 43.09 11.53
N THR A 119 -37.14 43.38 10.24
CA THR A 119 -38.37 43.83 9.59
C THR A 119 -38.95 42.79 8.63
N ASP A 120 -39.26 41.61 9.17
CA ASP A 120 -40.48 40.89 8.77
C ASP A 120 -41.31 40.70 10.05
N GLY A 121 -42.48 41.36 10.08
CA GLY A 121 -43.32 41.57 11.27
C GLY A 121 -44.07 40.35 11.82
#